data_AF-A0A2T2SQS7-F1
#
_entry.id   AF-A0A2T2SQS7-F1
#
_cell.length_a   1.000
_cell.length_b   1.000
_cell.length_c   1.000
_cell.angle_alpha   90.00
_cell.angle_beta   90.00
_cell.angle_gamma   90.00
#
_symmetry.space_group_name_H-M   'P 1'
#
loop_
_entity.id
_entity.type
_entity.pdbx_description
1 polymer ?
#
loop_
_entity_poly.entity_id
_entity_poly.type
_entity_poly.pdbx_seq_one_letter_code
_entity_poly.pdbx_strand_id
1 'polypeptide(L)'
;MAKLRRKDRDSALFALDVVMLALIISNLALILFEWIYVGTPLRGVLEDAWPAFYRFYEDTIHEHFFWIDLAFVAVFLAELLGQWIAAIIERRYHRWFFYPFIHWYDVLGCIPIASFRFFRVLRVVSMVFKMQRLELIDLTQTGLYRTFDKYRGIMTEEISNRVVVNVLTDLQNEIEEGSPVVDRIMREVVEPKREMLVAAASERLQKATRRTHALYRHDAEQYIERRIAEAVEQNEEIGLIAQMPVVGERLSVLLERAISDITFHVVNDLVEDLGRADNNPVVGRVAEISVNAVLQDGREDLETAGREAVIEALELVKEQVKVQQWKQREREQALEETEVLEGRAAYREAPPERVADAAPEEGNAAPEEAPSSNGQSETDAPAR
;
A
#
# COMPACT_ATOMS: atom_id res chain seq x y z
N MET A 1 -1.84 55.28 30.96
CA MET A 1 -0.58 54.59 31.32
C MET A 1 -0.64 53.07 31.06
N ALA A 2 -1.02 52.62 29.86
CA ALA A 2 -1.21 51.19 29.57
C ALA A 2 -0.50 50.70 28.28
N LYS A 3 0.19 51.58 27.54
CA LYS A 3 0.88 51.23 26.28
C LYS A 3 2.41 51.10 26.39
N LEU A 4 3.03 51.51 27.50
CA LEU A 4 4.48 51.34 27.71
C LEU A 4 4.85 49.97 28.33
N ARG A 5 3.89 49.26 28.96
CA ARG A 5 4.13 48.01 29.70
C ARG A 5 4.20 46.73 28.86
N ARG A 6 4.04 46.82 27.52
CA ARG A 6 4.19 45.68 26.60
C ARG A 6 5.63 45.54 26.09
N LYS A 7 6.27 46.66 25.70
CA LYS A 7 7.63 46.65 25.13
C LYS A 7 8.70 46.20 26.13
N ASP A 8 8.61 46.64 27.39
CA ASP A 8 9.54 46.23 28.45
C ASP A 8 9.32 44.79 28.91
N ARG A 9 8.07 44.30 28.80
CA ARG A 9 7.74 42.91 29.14
C ARG A 9 8.27 41.95 28.10
N ASP A 10 8.23 42.32 26.83
CA ASP A 10 8.79 41.49 25.75
C ASP A 10 10.32 41.43 25.85
N SER A 11 11.01 42.52 26.25
CA SER A 11 12.46 42.49 26.49
C SER A 11 12.86 41.76 27.76
N ALA A 12 12.07 41.85 28.84
CA ALA A 12 12.33 41.13 30.08
C ALA A 12 12.10 39.63 29.94
N LEU A 13 11.06 39.23 29.19
CA LEU A 13 10.80 37.83 28.85
C LEU A 13 11.90 37.29 27.93
N PHE A 14 12.32 38.07 26.93
CA PHE A 14 13.44 37.68 26.07
C PHE A 14 14.76 37.55 26.84
N ALA A 15 15.05 38.47 27.77
CA ALA A 15 16.23 38.38 28.62
C ALA A 15 16.18 37.15 29.54
N LEU A 16 14.99 36.82 30.07
CA LEU A 16 14.78 35.60 30.84
C LEU A 16 15.02 34.37 29.97
N ASP A 17 14.53 34.34 28.74
CA ASP A 17 14.75 33.23 27.80
C ASP A 17 16.24 33.03 27.48
N VAL A 18 17.00 34.13 27.31
CA VAL A 18 18.45 34.09 27.08
C VAL A 18 19.20 33.61 28.33
N VAL A 19 18.83 34.08 29.52
CA VAL A 19 19.42 33.62 30.78
C VAL A 19 19.13 32.15 31.00
N MET A 20 17.88 31.74 30.77
CA MET A 20 17.48 30.34 30.82
C MET A 20 18.34 29.54 29.87
N LEU A 21 18.43 29.94 28.60
CA LEU A 21 19.27 29.26 27.62
C LEU A 21 20.74 29.16 28.05
N ALA A 22 21.32 30.22 28.60
CA ALA A 22 22.70 30.18 29.12
C ALA A 22 22.82 29.13 30.25
N LEU A 23 21.88 29.10 31.19
CA LEU A 23 21.83 28.09 32.25
C LEU A 23 21.67 26.68 31.69
N ILE A 24 20.88 26.51 30.62
CA ILE A 24 20.72 25.24 29.93
C ILE A 24 22.05 24.72 29.39
N ILE A 25 22.75 25.57 28.64
CA ILE A 25 24.02 25.22 28.00
C ILE A 25 25.09 24.97 29.06
N SER A 26 25.19 25.82 30.08
CA SER A 26 26.13 25.65 31.18
C SER A 26 25.88 24.38 31.98
N ASN A 27 24.62 24.05 32.29
CA ASN A 27 24.27 22.81 32.99
C ASN A 27 24.63 21.58 32.14
N LEU A 28 24.32 21.60 30.84
CA LEU A 28 24.66 20.51 29.92
C LEU A 28 26.18 20.32 29.80
N ALA A 29 26.94 21.41 29.68
CA ALA A 29 28.40 21.37 29.64
C ALA A 29 28.99 20.81 30.94
N LEU A 30 28.43 21.21 32.10
CA LEU A 30 28.85 20.73 33.41
C LEU A 30 28.60 19.22 33.56
N ILE A 31 27.42 18.73 33.15
CA ILE A 31 27.08 17.30 33.19
C ILE A 31 27.98 16.49 32.23
N LEU A 32 28.21 17.00 31.02
CA LEU A 32 29.05 16.33 30.03
C LEU A 32 30.50 16.26 30.51
N PHE A 33 31.03 17.37 31.04
CA PHE A 33 32.39 17.43 31.56
C PHE A 33 32.56 16.49 32.77
N GLU A 34 31.63 16.49 33.71
CA GLU A 34 31.62 15.56 34.84
C GLU A 34 31.57 14.09 34.39
N TRP A 35 30.79 13.78 33.35
CA TRP A 35 30.72 12.42 32.81
C TRP A 35 32.05 11.96 32.22
N ILE A 36 32.72 12.83 31.46
CA ILE A 36 34.06 12.57 30.91
C ILE A 36 35.08 12.48 32.05
N TYR A 37 35.06 13.41 33.00
CA TYR A 37 35.98 13.51 34.13
C TYR A 37 35.93 12.27 35.05
N VAL A 38 34.77 11.67 35.25
CA VAL A 38 34.63 10.43 36.05
C VAL A 38 34.87 9.17 35.20
N GLY A 39 34.51 9.19 33.91
CA GLY A 39 34.50 8.00 33.05
C GLY A 39 35.81 7.68 32.31
N THR A 40 36.80 8.56 32.33
CA THR A 40 38.05 8.42 31.55
C THR A 40 39.29 8.64 32.42
N PRO A 41 40.50 8.21 32.00
CA PRO A 41 41.76 8.53 32.69
C PRO A 41 42.13 10.02 32.63
N LEU A 42 41.21 10.89 32.19
CA LEU A 42 41.38 12.34 32.10
C LEU A 42 41.82 12.97 33.42
N ARG A 43 41.47 12.38 34.57
CA ARG A 43 41.90 12.85 35.89
C ARG A 43 43.42 12.94 36.00
N GLY A 44 44.13 11.87 35.65
CA GLY A 44 45.59 11.84 35.71
C GLY A 44 46.23 12.79 34.69
N VAL A 45 45.64 12.90 33.50
CA VAL A 45 46.11 13.84 32.46
C VAL A 45 45.93 15.30 32.89
N LEU A 46 44.81 15.64 33.54
CA LEU A 46 44.55 17.00 34.06
C LEU A 46 45.44 17.33 35.26
N GLU A 47 45.68 16.35 36.13
CA GLU A 47 46.58 16.50 37.27
C GLU A 47 48.02 16.79 36.80
N ASP A 48 48.49 16.07 35.77
CA ASP A 48 49.83 16.25 35.21
C ASP A 48 49.96 17.53 34.37
N ALA A 49 48.97 17.84 33.54
CA ALA A 49 49.04 18.97 32.60
C ALA A 49 48.71 20.31 33.28
N TRP A 50 47.63 20.39 34.06
CA TRP A 50 47.12 21.61 34.69
C TRP A 50 46.72 21.38 36.17
N PRO A 51 47.69 21.17 37.07
CA PRO A 51 47.43 20.81 38.47
C PRO A 51 46.62 21.86 39.26
N ALA A 52 46.77 23.14 38.92
CA ALA A 52 46.00 24.21 39.56
C ALA A 52 44.50 24.15 39.18
N PHE A 53 44.19 23.81 37.93
CA PHE A 53 42.82 23.64 37.47
C PHE A 53 42.20 22.34 38.00
N TYR A 54 42.99 21.26 38.04
CA TYR A 54 42.58 19.99 38.61
C TYR A 54 42.13 20.14 40.07
N ARG A 55 42.95 20.77 40.93
CA ARG A 55 42.59 21.01 42.35
C ARG A 55 41.36 21.90 42.49
N PHE A 56 41.27 22.97 41.70
CA PHE A 56 40.08 23.81 41.69
C PHE A 56 38.82 23.01 41.33
N TYR A 57 38.88 22.19 40.27
CA TYR A 57 37.73 21.41 39.84
C TYR A 57 37.37 20.31 40.84
N GLU A 58 38.35 19.54 41.34
CA GLU A 58 38.12 18.45 42.31
C GLU A 58 37.53 18.98 43.62
N ASP A 59 38.17 19.99 44.23
CA ASP A 59 37.83 20.49 45.56
C ASP A 59 36.58 21.40 45.54
N THR A 60 36.35 22.14 44.45
CA THR A 60 35.26 23.12 44.39
C THR A 60 34.04 22.58 43.63
N ILE A 61 34.24 21.98 42.46
CA ILE A 61 33.15 21.65 41.54
C ILE A 61 32.71 20.19 41.66
N HIS A 62 33.64 19.24 41.70
CA HIS A 62 33.35 17.80 41.78
C HIS A 62 32.74 17.43 43.14
N GLU A 63 33.38 17.86 44.24
CA GLU A 63 32.87 17.61 45.60
C GLU A 63 31.45 18.17 45.80
N HIS A 64 31.20 19.38 45.27
CA HIS A 64 29.92 20.08 45.43
C HIS A 64 28.97 19.89 44.24
N PHE A 65 29.29 19.00 43.30
CA PHE A 65 28.55 18.83 42.04
C PHE A 65 27.07 18.59 42.29
N PHE A 66 26.74 17.79 43.31
CA PHE A 66 25.35 17.51 43.68
C PHE A 66 24.56 18.78 44.02
N TRP A 67 25.15 19.67 44.82
CA TRP A 67 24.51 20.92 45.22
C TRP A 67 24.40 21.92 44.07
N ILE A 68 25.43 21.99 43.21
CA ILE A 68 25.43 22.82 42.01
C ILE A 68 24.34 22.35 41.04
N ASP A 69 24.26 21.05 40.78
CA ASP A 69 23.22 20.45 39.93
C ASP A 69 21.82 20.67 40.51
N LEU A 70 21.65 20.50 41.83
CA LEU A 70 20.39 20.78 42.51
C LEU A 70 19.97 22.25 42.38
N ALA A 71 20.91 23.19 42.40
CA ALA A 71 20.62 24.61 42.18
C ALA A 71 20.10 24.88 40.77
N PHE A 72 20.71 24.28 39.73
CA PHE A 72 20.19 24.36 38.36
C PHE A 72 18.77 23.78 38.26
N VAL A 73 18.54 22.61 38.87
CA VAL A 73 17.21 21.97 38.91
C VAL A 73 16.19 22.85 39.61
N ALA A 74 16.55 23.49 40.73
CA ALA A 74 15.67 24.37 41.46
C ALA A 74 15.24 25.58 40.60
N VAL A 75 16.17 26.17 39.84
CA VAL A 75 15.85 27.27 38.91
C VAL A 75 14.93 26.79 37.79
N PHE A 76 15.21 25.65 37.17
CA PHE A 76 14.36 25.10 36.11
C PHE A 76 12.97 24.68 36.59
N LEU A 77 12.88 24.14 37.81
CA LEU A 77 11.61 23.81 38.44
C LEU A 77 10.79 25.06 38.75
N ALA A 78 11.43 26.11 39.28
CA ALA A 78 10.77 27.38 39.53
C ALA A 78 10.21 28.00 38.23
N GLU A 79 10.99 27.94 37.14
CA GLU A 79 10.54 28.38 35.83
C GLU A 79 9.36 27.55 35.30
N LEU A 80 9.45 26.22 35.40
CA LEU A 80 8.37 25.31 35.00
C LEU A 80 7.07 25.61 35.76
N LEU A 81 7.16 25.78 37.08
CA LEU A 81 6.01 26.14 37.91
C LEU A 81 5.47 27.52 37.54
N GLY A 82 6.33 28.51 37.28
CA GLY A 82 5.96 29.84 36.84
C GLY A 82 5.18 29.83 35.52
N GLN A 83 5.71 29.13 34.51
CA GLN A 83 5.05 28.97 33.22
C GLN A 83 3.76 28.15 33.32
N TRP A 84 3.72 27.14 34.21
CA TRP A 84 2.51 26.35 34.45
C TRP A 84 1.40 27.20 35.07
N ILE A 85 1.73 28.00 36.10
CA ILE A 85 0.80 28.94 36.73
C ILE A 85 0.31 29.97 35.69
N ALA A 86 1.20 30.54 34.88
CA ALA A 86 0.83 31.46 33.81
C ALA A 86 -0.13 30.81 32.81
N ALA A 87 0.12 29.57 32.39
CA ALA A 87 -0.75 28.84 31.47
C ALA A 87 -2.15 28.52 32.06
N ILE A 88 -2.24 28.32 33.39
CA ILE A 88 -3.51 28.17 34.10
C ILE A 88 -4.30 29.50 34.09
N ILE A 89 -3.62 30.61 34.38
CA ILE A 89 -4.23 31.95 34.38
C ILE A 89 -4.72 32.34 32.98
N GLU A 90 -3.90 32.08 31.96
CA GLU A 90 -4.20 32.37 30.55
C GLU A 90 -5.17 31.36 29.91
N ARG A 91 -5.55 30.29 30.62
CA ARG A 91 -6.41 29.19 30.13
C ARG A 91 -5.97 28.64 28.77
N ARG A 92 -4.66 28.51 28.57
CA ARG A 92 -4.08 28.07 27.29
C ARG A 92 -4.42 26.60 26.96
N TYR A 93 -4.82 25.82 27.96
CA TYR A 93 -5.21 24.41 27.83
C TYR A 93 -6.60 24.16 28.40
N HIS A 94 -7.34 23.21 27.80
CA HIS A 94 -8.67 22.81 28.24
C HIS A 94 -8.71 22.34 29.71
N ARG A 95 -7.62 21.76 30.22
CA ARG A 95 -7.48 21.38 31.63
C ARG A 95 -6.06 21.65 32.12
N TRP A 96 -5.92 22.14 33.35
CA TRP A 96 -4.63 22.52 33.95
C TRP A 96 -3.62 21.35 34.01
N PHE A 97 -4.11 20.12 34.14
CA PHE A 97 -3.29 18.90 34.21
C PHE A 97 -2.67 18.50 32.87
N PHE A 98 -3.07 19.07 31.72
CA PHE A 98 -2.43 18.75 30.44
C PHE A 98 -1.01 19.33 30.31
N TYR A 99 -0.71 20.41 31.03
CA TYR A 99 0.55 21.13 30.89
C TYR A 99 1.78 20.25 31.14
N PRO A 100 1.86 19.46 32.23
CA PRO A 100 2.98 18.54 32.47
C PRO A 100 3.11 17.39 31.45
N PHE A 101 2.01 16.94 30.82
CA PHE A 101 2.08 15.87 29.80
C PHE A 101 2.58 16.39 28.46
N ILE A 102 2.19 17.62 28.10
CA ILE A 102 2.68 18.26 26.89
C ILE A 102 4.16 18.62 27.06
N HIS A 103 4.56 19.04 28.27
CA HIS A 103 5.93 19.38 28.63
C HIS A 103 6.61 18.25 29.43
N TRP A 104 6.31 16.99 29.10
CA TRP A 104 6.79 15.82 29.85
C TRP A 104 8.32 15.78 29.95
N TYR A 105 9.03 16.26 28.92
CA TYR A 105 10.47 16.40 28.92
C TYR A 105 10.94 17.38 30.00
N ASP A 106 10.39 18.61 30.05
CA ASP A 106 10.74 19.62 31.07
C ASP A 106 10.50 19.08 32.48
N VAL A 107 9.42 18.33 32.68
CA VAL A 107 9.09 17.68 33.95
C VAL A 107 10.12 16.61 34.31
N LEU A 108 10.46 15.71 33.36
CA LEU A 108 11.46 14.66 33.58
C LEU A 108 12.86 15.24 33.84
N GLY A 109 13.24 16.32 33.16
CA GLY A 109 14.49 17.02 33.37
C GLY A 109 14.63 17.62 34.77
N CYS A 110 13.51 18.01 35.39
CA CYS A 110 13.48 18.63 36.73
C CYS A 110 13.47 17.61 37.88
N ILE A 111 13.40 16.29 37.64
CA ILE A 111 13.38 15.31 38.72
C ILE A 111 14.81 15.12 39.25
N PRO A 112 15.10 15.41 40.54
CA PRO A 112 16.41 15.18 41.13
C PRO A 112 16.52 13.71 41.56
N ILE A 113 16.66 12.78 40.60
CA ILE A 113 16.90 11.36 40.93
C ILE A 113 18.38 11.16 41.26
N ALA A 114 18.76 11.59 42.46
CA ALA A 114 20.14 11.60 42.97
C ALA A 114 20.78 10.20 42.99
N SER A 115 19.99 9.15 43.13
CA SER A 115 20.46 7.80 43.43
C SER A 115 21.03 7.03 42.24
N PHE A 116 20.78 7.46 41.00
CA PHE A 116 21.33 6.75 39.83
C PHE A 116 22.01 7.71 38.84
N ARG A 117 23.33 7.51 38.66
CA ARG A 117 24.15 8.23 37.68
C ARG A 117 23.59 8.17 36.25
N PHE A 118 22.90 7.09 35.90
CA PHE A 118 22.30 6.90 34.58
C PHE A 118 21.13 7.87 34.31
N PHE A 119 20.38 8.31 35.33
CA PHE A 119 19.30 9.29 35.14
C PHE A 119 19.79 10.69 34.76
N ARG A 120 21.09 10.99 34.94
CA ARG A 120 21.68 12.22 34.38
C ARG A 120 21.60 12.24 32.85
N VAL A 121 21.65 11.07 32.20
CA VAL A 121 21.48 10.94 30.75
C VAL A 121 20.07 11.32 30.32
N LEU A 122 19.04 10.98 31.11
CA LEU A 122 17.66 11.41 30.85
C LEU A 122 17.56 12.95 30.83
N ARG A 123 18.26 13.63 31.73
CA ARG A 123 18.32 15.09 31.76
C ARG A 123 19.04 15.64 30.54
N VAL A 124 20.18 15.06 30.13
CA VAL A 124 20.87 15.42 28.89
C VAL A 124 19.92 15.31 27.69
N VAL A 125 19.21 14.19 27.57
CA VAL A 125 18.23 13.95 26.51
C VAL A 125 17.10 14.99 26.56
N SER A 126 16.51 15.24 27.73
CA SER A 126 15.49 16.28 27.92
C SER A 126 16.00 17.67 27.50
N MET A 127 17.25 17.99 27.81
CA MET A 127 17.85 19.29 27.51
C MET A 127 18.08 19.48 26.02
N VAL A 128 18.56 18.43 25.36
CA VAL A 128 18.74 18.40 23.90
C VAL A 128 17.40 18.58 23.20
N PHE A 129 16.34 17.89 23.63
CA PHE A 129 14.99 18.09 23.10
C PHE A 129 14.46 19.50 23.34
N LYS A 130 14.72 20.08 24.51
CA LYS A 130 14.35 21.46 24.82
C LYS A 130 15.08 22.46 23.91
N MET A 131 16.37 22.27 23.65
CA MET A 131 17.15 23.08 22.70
C MET A 131 16.66 22.92 21.26
N GLN A 132 16.24 21.71 20.85
CA GLN A 132 15.64 21.49 19.53
C GLN A 132 14.33 22.28 19.36
N ARG A 133 13.48 22.30 20.39
CA ARG A 133 12.24 23.10 20.38
C ARG A 133 12.49 24.60 20.33
N LEU A 134 13.57 25.07 20.95
CA LEU A 134 14.00 26.47 20.90
C LEU A 134 14.67 26.82 19.54
N GLU A 135 14.63 25.93 18.55
CA GLU A 135 15.22 26.07 17.20
C GLU A 135 16.75 26.30 17.20
N LEU A 136 17.43 25.95 18.29
CA LEU A 136 18.87 26.19 18.44
C LEU A 136 19.73 25.11 17.79
N ILE A 137 19.21 23.87 17.71
CA ILE A 137 19.86 22.74 17.06
C ILE A 137 18.82 21.97 16.27
N ASP A 138 19.02 21.86 14.96
CA ASP A 138 18.19 21.02 14.09
C ASP A 138 18.72 19.57 14.09
N LEU A 139 18.25 18.77 15.05
CA LEU A 139 18.59 17.33 15.10
C LEU A 139 18.03 16.57 13.89
N THR A 140 17.05 17.10 13.16
CA THR A 140 16.42 16.39 12.04
C THR A 140 17.34 16.28 10.82
N GLN A 141 18.34 17.16 10.70
CA GLN A 141 19.37 17.11 9.65
C GLN A 141 20.59 16.26 10.03
N THR A 142 20.66 15.75 11.27
CA THR A 142 21.81 14.97 11.74
C THR A 142 21.69 13.50 11.31
N GLY A 143 22.80 12.87 10.92
CA GLY A 143 22.82 11.48 10.43
C GLY A 143 22.21 10.43 11.38
N LEU A 144 22.23 10.69 12.69
CA LEU A 144 21.56 9.89 13.71
C LEU A 144 20.03 9.84 13.54
N TYR A 145 19.39 10.98 13.28
CA TYR A 145 17.94 11.06 13.08
C TYR A 145 17.53 10.38 11.77
N ARG A 146 18.28 10.61 10.69
CA ARG A 146 18.06 9.95 9.39
C ARG A 146 18.18 8.43 9.48
N THR A 147 19.13 7.95 10.29
CA THR A 147 19.31 6.53 10.57
C THR A 147 18.13 5.98 11.37
N PHE A 148 17.72 6.66 12.45
CA PHE A 148 16.57 6.26 13.26
C PHE A 148 15.27 6.20 12.45
N ASP A 149 15.00 7.21 11.61
CA ASP A 149 13.79 7.25 10.78
C ASP A 149 13.78 6.13 9.73
N LYS A 150 14.93 5.83 9.12
CA LYS A 150 15.09 4.65 8.23
C LYS A 150 14.73 3.35 8.95
N TYR A 151 15.30 3.10 10.14
CA TYR A 151 14.99 1.89 10.92
C TYR A 151 13.55 1.85 11.42
N ARG A 152 12.96 3.00 11.77
CA ARG A 152 11.54 3.10 12.14
C ARG A 152 10.65 2.70 10.98
N GLY A 153 10.96 3.17 9.76
CA GLY A 153 10.23 2.83 8.54
C GLY A 153 10.29 1.33 8.24
N ILE A 154 11.48 0.75 8.26
CA ILE A 154 11.69 -0.70 8.05
C ILE A 154 10.93 -1.52 9.10
N MET A 155 11.05 -1.15 10.39
CA MET A 155 10.39 -1.88 11.46
C MET A 155 8.87 -1.76 11.39
N THR A 156 8.35 -0.58 11.06
CA THR A 156 6.90 -0.37 10.90
C THR A 156 6.39 -1.19 9.72
N GLU A 157 7.11 -1.23 8.60
CA GLU A 157 6.77 -2.05 7.44
C GLU A 157 6.77 -3.55 7.80
N GLU A 158 7.80 -4.04 8.49
CA GLU A 158 7.88 -5.46 8.89
C GLU A 158 6.78 -5.84 9.88
N ILE A 159 6.52 -4.99 10.89
CA ILE A 159 5.41 -5.20 11.83
C ILE A 159 4.08 -5.20 11.07
N SER A 160 3.86 -4.22 10.18
CA SER A 160 2.62 -4.12 9.39
C SER A 160 2.41 -5.36 8.52
N ASN A 161 3.42 -5.78 7.77
CA ASN A 161 3.34 -6.98 6.92
C ASN A 161 3.06 -8.22 7.77
N ARG A 162 3.69 -8.35 8.93
CA ARG A 162 3.46 -9.48 9.84
C ARG A 162 2.06 -9.48 10.44
N VAL A 163 1.55 -8.30 10.81
CA VAL A 163 0.16 -8.15 11.29
C VAL A 163 -0.82 -8.55 10.20
N VAL A 164 -0.63 -8.08 8.95
CA VAL A 164 -1.49 -8.46 7.83
C VAL A 164 -1.45 -9.96 7.57
N VAL A 165 -0.27 -10.58 7.53
CA VAL A 165 -0.15 -12.04 7.36
C VAL A 165 -0.84 -12.80 8.48
N ASN A 166 -0.71 -12.35 9.73
CA ASN A 166 -1.39 -12.98 10.86
C ASN A 166 -2.91 -12.86 10.72
N VAL A 167 -3.44 -11.67 10.44
CA VAL A 167 -4.89 -11.47 10.26
C VAL A 167 -5.44 -12.32 9.10
N LEU A 168 -4.72 -12.40 7.98
CA LEU A 168 -5.12 -13.25 6.86
C LEU A 168 -5.05 -14.74 7.21
N THR A 169 -4.10 -15.15 8.06
CA THR A 169 -3.98 -16.53 8.56
C THR A 169 -5.11 -16.86 9.52
N ASP A 170 -5.46 -15.94 10.42
CA ASP A 170 -6.59 -16.10 11.34
C ASP A 170 -7.90 -16.24 10.56
N LEU A 171 -8.10 -15.43 9.52
CA LEU A 171 -9.26 -15.53 8.62
C LEU A 171 -9.27 -16.86 7.86
N GLN A 172 -8.12 -17.33 7.38
CA GLN A 172 -7.98 -18.63 6.72
C GLN A 172 -8.38 -19.77 7.66
N ASN A 173 -7.87 -19.78 8.90
CA ASN A 173 -8.22 -20.78 9.91
C ASN A 173 -9.71 -20.74 10.24
N GLU A 174 -10.29 -19.54 10.39
CA GLU A 174 -11.72 -19.37 10.65
C GLU A 174 -12.58 -19.95 9.50
N ILE A 175 -12.15 -19.79 8.26
CA ILE A 175 -12.79 -20.41 7.08
C ILE A 175 -12.62 -21.94 7.09
N GLU A 176 -11.45 -22.45 7.45
CA GLU A 176 -11.19 -23.90 7.60
C GLU A 176 -12.09 -24.53 8.67
N GLU A 177 -12.26 -23.86 9.81
CA GLU A 177 -13.10 -24.29 10.93
C GLU A 177 -14.62 -24.24 10.62
N GLY A 178 -15.02 -23.70 9.46
CA GLY A 178 -16.41 -23.70 9.00
C GLY A 178 -17.19 -22.43 9.32
N SER A 179 -16.53 -21.28 9.40
CA SER A 179 -17.19 -19.98 9.51
C SER A 179 -18.15 -19.70 8.34
N PRO A 180 -19.28 -18.99 8.57
CA PRO A 180 -20.30 -18.70 7.55
C PRO A 180 -19.84 -17.71 6.46
N VAL A 181 -18.55 -17.38 6.37
CA VAL A 181 -17.99 -16.47 5.36
C VAL A 181 -18.26 -17.02 3.96
N VAL A 182 -18.03 -18.30 3.72
CA VAL A 182 -18.24 -18.94 2.41
C VAL A 182 -19.73 -18.93 2.04
N ASP A 183 -20.61 -19.31 2.97
CA ASP A 183 -22.06 -19.27 2.78
C ASP A 183 -22.57 -17.86 2.46
N ARG A 184 -21.98 -16.85 3.12
CA ARG A 184 -22.28 -15.44 2.88
C ARG A 184 -21.80 -15.01 1.50
N ILE A 185 -20.60 -15.40 1.08
CA ILE A 185 -20.11 -15.14 -0.28
C ILE A 185 -21.05 -15.78 -1.32
N MET A 186 -21.50 -17.01 -1.09
CA MET A 186 -22.43 -17.67 -2.01
C MET A 186 -23.74 -16.89 -2.14
N ARG A 187 -24.36 -16.52 -1.01
CA ARG A 187 -25.66 -15.82 -1.01
C ARG A 187 -25.59 -14.36 -1.44
N GLU A 188 -24.55 -13.64 -1.04
CA GLU A 188 -24.46 -12.19 -1.24
C GLU A 188 -23.66 -11.80 -2.48
N VAL A 189 -22.82 -12.68 -3.02
CA VAL A 189 -21.94 -12.37 -4.16
C VAL A 189 -22.20 -13.25 -5.38
N VAL A 190 -22.34 -14.56 -5.20
CA VAL A 190 -22.50 -15.51 -6.31
C VAL A 190 -23.94 -15.54 -6.80
N GLU A 191 -24.90 -15.71 -5.89
CA GLU A 191 -26.33 -15.86 -6.21
C GLU A 191 -26.94 -14.63 -6.91
N PRO A 192 -26.62 -13.37 -6.52
CA PRO A 192 -27.09 -12.19 -7.25
C PRO A 192 -26.53 -12.09 -8.68
N LYS A 193 -25.39 -12.74 -8.96
CA LYS A 193 -24.78 -12.79 -10.29
C LYS A 193 -25.26 -13.97 -11.12
N ARG A 194 -26.28 -14.70 -10.67
CA ARG A 194 -26.86 -15.87 -11.35
C ARG A 194 -27.18 -15.61 -12.82
N GLU A 195 -27.83 -14.50 -13.16
CA GLU A 195 -28.19 -14.20 -14.56
C GLU A 195 -26.95 -14.11 -15.46
N MET A 196 -25.87 -13.50 -14.95
CA MET A 196 -24.59 -13.43 -15.66
C MET A 196 -23.97 -14.83 -15.84
N LEU A 197 -24.08 -15.70 -14.83
CA LEU A 197 -23.61 -17.09 -14.92
C LEU A 197 -24.41 -17.89 -15.95
N VAL A 198 -25.74 -17.73 -15.99
CA VAL A 198 -26.61 -18.38 -16.98
C VAL A 198 -26.27 -17.90 -18.39
N ALA A 199 -26.07 -16.60 -18.59
CA ALA A 199 -25.65 -16.06 -19.88
C ALA A 199 -24.29 -16.63 -20.33
N ALA A 200 -23.30 -16.64 -19.44
CA ALA A 200 -21.97 -17.19 -19.73
C ALA A 200 -22.00 -18.71 -19.98
N ALA A 201 -22.83 -19.46 -19.27
CA ALA A 201 -23.01 -20.89 -19.48
C ALA A 201 -23.70 -21.16 -20.82
N SER A 202 -24.71 -20.37 -21.18
CA SER A 202 -25.42 -20.46 -22.46
C SER A 202 -24.47 -20.20 -23.63
N GLU A 203 -23.66 -19.14 -23.57
CA GLU A 203 -22.66 -18.81 -24.60
C GLU A 203 -21.64 -19.95 -24.76
N ARG A 204 -21.12 -20.48 -23.64
CA ARG A 204 -20.20 -21.62 -23.67
C ARG A 204 -20.85 -22.87 -24.26
N LEU A 205 -22.11 -23.15 -23.92
CA LEU A 205 -22.85 -24.29 -24.45
C LEU A 205 -23.07 -24.16 -25.96
N GLN A 206 -23.45 -22.98 -26.46
CA GLN A 206 -23.57 -22.73 -27.90
C GLN A 206 -22.24 -22.93 -28.63
N LYS A 207 -21.14 -22.38 -28.07
CA LYS A 207 -19.80 -22.54 -28.64
C LYS A 207 -19.36 -24.01 -28.65
N ALA A 208 -19.68 -24.76 -27.60
CA ALA A 208 -19.43 -26.19 -27.52
C ALA A 208 -20.27 -26.94 -28.58
N THR A 209 -21.57 -26.67 -28.69
CA THR A 209 -22.47 -27.27 -29.69
C THR A 209 -21.96 -27.05 -31.11
N ARG A 210 -21.56 -25.83 -31.48
CA ARG A 210 -20.98 -25.55 -32.81
C ARG A 210 -19.72 -26.39 -33.08
N ARG A 211 -18.83 -26.47 -32.10
CA ARG A 211 -17.57 -27.22 -32.22
C ARG A 211 -17.82 -28.71 -32.34
N THR A 212 -18.69 -29.25 -31.48
CA THR A 212 -19.07 -30.68 -31.45
C THR A 212 -19.83 -31.08 -32.70
N HIS A 213 -20.76 -30.24 -33.19
CA HIS A 213 -21.49 -30.49 -34.42
C HIS A 213 -20.55 -30.67 -35.61
N ALA A 214 -19.56 -29.78 -35.77
CA ALA A 214 -18.58 -29.88 -36.84
C ALA A 214 -17.70 -31.15 -36.74
N LEU A 215 -17.44 -31.63 -35.53
CA LEU A 215 -16.63 -32.83 -35.28
C LEU A 215 -17.39 -34.15 -35.54
N TYR A 216 -18.67 -34.21 -35.20
CA TYR A 216 -19.43 -35.48 -35.22
C TYR A 216 -20.51 -35.54 -36.30
N ARG A 217 -20.59 -34.56 -37.21
CA ARG A 217 -21.60 -34.53 -38.28
C ARG A 217 -21.67 -35.83 -39.08
N HIS A 218 -20.51 -36.36 -39.46
CA HIS A 218 -20.42 -37.58 -40.25
C HIS A 218 -20.82 -38.83 -39.45
N ASP A 219 -20.37 -38.94 -38.20
CA ASP A 219 -20.75 -40.05 -37.32
C ASP A 219 -22.26 -40.03 -37.02
N ALA A 220 -22.84 -38.84 -36.86
CA ALA A 220 -24.27 -38.65 -36.66
C ALA A 220 -25.08 -39.05 -37.92
N GLU A 221 -24.60 -38.71 -39.11
CA GLU A 221 -25.19 -39.13 -40.39
C GLU A 221 -25.28 -40.65 -40.49
N GLN A 222 -24.16 -41.34 -40.29
CA GLN A 222 -24.12 -42.82 -40.32
C GLN A 222 -25.00 -43.45 -39.24
N TYR A 223 -25.02 -42.85 -38.04
CA TYR A 223 -25.87 -43.33 -36.96
C TYR A 223 -27.35 -43.21 -37.32
N ILE A 224 -27.77 -42.06 -37.85
CA ILE A 224 -29.15 -41.78 -38.24
C ILE A 224 -29.56 -42.70 -39.41
N GLU A 225 -28.72 -42.82 -40.44
CA GLU A 225 -28.97 -43.71 -41.58
C GLU A 225 -29.20 -45.15 -41.12
N ARG A 226 -28.32 -45.68 -40.26
CA ARG A 226 -28.49 -47.03 -39.69
C ARG A 226 -29.79 -47.17 -38.90
N ARG A 227 -30.11 -46.21 -38.04
CA ARG A 227 -31.33 -46.27 -37.20
C ARG A 227 -32.60 -46.16 -38.02
N ILE A 228 -32.57 -45.43 -39.14
CA ILE A 228 -33.70 -45.32 -40.07
C ILE A 228 -33.85 -46.59 -40.89
N ALA A 229 -32.76 -47.17 -41.39
CA ALA A 229 -32.79 -48.47 -42.06
C ALA A 229 -33.42 -49.55 -41.15
N GLU A 230 -32.98 -49.63 -39.89
CA GLU A 230 -33.56 -50.53 -38.89
C GLU A 230 -35.06 -50.26 -38.64
N ALA A 231 -35.46 -48.99 -38.55
CA ALA A 231 -36.86 -48.62 -38.31
C ALA A 231 -37.77 -48.88 -39.52
N VAL A 232 -37.24 -48.69 -40.74
CA VAL A 232 -37.94 -48.97 -42.00
C VAL A 232 -38.12 -50.47 -42.21
N GLU A 233 -37.11 -51.28 -41.91
CA GLU A 233 -37.19 -52.74 -41.99
C GLU A 233 -38.23 -53.32 -41.02
N GLN A 234 -38.40 -52.70 -39.85
CA GLN A 234 -39.38 -53.10 -38.84
C GLN A 234 -40.80 -52.56 -39.09
N ASN A 235 -41.00 -51.71 -40.10
CA ASN A 235 -42.29 -51.10 -40.38
C ASN A 235 -43.17 -51.99 -41.28
N GLU A 236 -44.32 -52.42 -40.76
CA GLU A 236 -45.25 -53.29 -41.49
C GLU A 236 -45.79 -52.66 -42.79
N GLU A 237 -46.05 -51.35 -42.80
CA GLU A 237 -46.59 -50.63 -43.97
C GLU A 237 -45.56 -50.55 -45.10
N ILE A 238 -44.28 -50.30 -44.78
CA ILE A 238 -43.21 -50.32 -45.79
C ILE A 238 -42.93 -51.75 -46.26
N GLY A 239 -43.01 -52.74 -45.37
CA GLY A 239 -42.93 -54.15 -45.73
C GLY A 239 -44.03 -54.58 -46.72
N LEU A 240 -45.25 -54.04 -46.59
CA LEU A 240 -46.34 -54.25 -47.55
C LEU A 240 -46.05 -53.59 -48.91
N ILE A 241 -45.45 -52.40 -48.91
CA ILE A 241 -45.03 -51.71 -50.14
C ILE A 241 -43.93 -52.52 -50.87
N ALA A 242 -42.97 -53.07 -50.14
CA ALA A 242 -41.90 -53.90 -50.69
C ALA A 242 -42.41 -55.15 -51.42
N GLN A 243 -43.53 -55.72 -50.97
CA GLN A 243 -44.15 -56.93 -51.55
C GLN A 243 -44.93 -56.68 -52.85
N MET A 244 -45.14 -55.41 -53.25
CA MET A 244 -45.88 -55.12 -54.49
C MET A 244 -45.09 -55.58 -55.73
N PRO A 245 -45.72 -56.33 -56.66
CA PRO A 245 -45.03 -56.80 -57.85
C PRO A 245 -44.57 -55.65 -58.73
N VAL A 246 -43.43 -55.85 -59.41
CA VAL A 246 -42.79 -54.91 -60.37
C VAL A 246 -42.13 -53.67 -59.76
N VAL A 247 -42.68 -53.07 -58.69
CA VAL A 247 -42.21 -51.77 -58.16
C VAL A 247 -41.84 -51.74 -56.67
N GLY A 248 -42.19 -52.77 -55.88
CA GLY A 248 -42.13 -52.73 -54.42
C GLY A 248 -40.74 -52.47 -53.83
N GLU A 249 -39.72 -53.27 -54.20
CA GLU A 249 -38.35 -53.08 -53.70
C GLU A 249 -37.79 -51.69 -54.01
N ARG A 250 -38.07 -51.16 -55.21
CA ARG A 250 -37.59 -49.83 -55.62
C ARG A 250 -38.25 -48.72 -54.81
N LEU A 251 -39.55 -48.84 -54.54
CA LEU A 251 -40.28 -47.88 -53.72
C LEU A 251 -39.81 -47.91 -52.26
N SER A 252 -39.56 -49.10 -51.71
CA SER A 252 -39.03 -49.26 -50.35
C SER A 252 -37.68 -48.55 -50.17
N VAL A 253 -36.72 -48.81 -51.07
CA VAL A 253 -35.40 -48.17 -51.02
C VAL A 253 -35.47 -46.65 -51.23
N LEU A 254 -36.36 -46.17 -52.10
CA LEU A 254 -36.56 -44.73 -52.28
C LEU A 254 -37.18 -44.06 -51.05
N LEU A 255 -38.12 -44.73 -50.38
CA LEU A 255 -38.71 -44.25 -49.14
C LEU A 255 -37.69 -44.23 -48.01
N GLU A 256 -36.91 -45.30 -47.85
CA GLU A 256 -35.83 -45.39 -46.86
C GLU A 256 -34.83 -44.24 -47.02
N ARG A 257 -34.33 -44.03 -48.25
CA ARG A 257 -33.39 -42.95 -48.55
C ARG A 257 -34.01 -41.56 -48.34
N ALA A 258 -35.26 -41.36 -48.77
CA ALA A 258 -35.93 -40.07 -48.59
C ALA A 258 -36.16 -39.76 -47.11
N ILE A 259 -36.60 -40.75 -46.32
CA ILE A 259 -36.80 -40.59 -44.86
C ILE A 259 -35.46 -40.34 -44.18
N SER A 260 -34.41 -41.07 -44.56
CA SER A 260 -33.05 -40.88 -44.03
C SER A 260 -32.54 -39.46 -44.29
N ASP A 261 -32.62 -39.01 -45.54
CA ASP A 261 -32.17 -37.69 -45.96
C ASP A 261 -32.97 -36.57 -45.28
N ILE A 262 -34.30 -36.68 -45.23
CA ILE A 262 -35.15 -35.69 -44.54
C ILE A 262 -34.83 -35.64 -43.05
N THR A 263 -34.73 -36.80 -42.39
CA THR A 263 -34.50 -36.85 -40.94
C THR A 263 -33.11 -36.33 -40.59
N PHE A 264 -32.10 -36.69 -41.39
CA PHE A 264 -30.76 -36.17 -41.23
C PHE A 264 -30.75 -34.64 -41.35
N HIS A 265 -31.37 -34.06 -42.38
CA HIS A 265 -31.45 -32.60 -42.52
C HIS A 265 -32.21 -31.95 -41.36
N VAL A 266 -33.34 -32.50 -40.92
CA VAL A 266 -34.08 -31.97 -39.77
C VAL A 266 -33.23 -31.99 -38.49
N VAL A 267 -32.54 -33.09 -38.21
CA VAL A 267 -31.67 -33.19 -37.02
C VAL A 267 -30.46 -32.28 -37.16
N ASN A 268 -29.83 -32.25 -38.33
CA ASN A 268 -28.68 -31.41 -38.63
C ASN A 268 -29.03 -29.93 -38.42
N ASP A 269 -30.13 -29.46 -39.02
CA ASP A 269 -30.60 -28.08 -38.93
C ASP A 269 -30.96 -27.70 -37.49
N LEU A 270 -31.61 -28.60 -36.73
CA LEU A 270 -31.88 -28.38 -35.30
C LEU A 270 -30.60 -28.21 -34.48
N VAL A 271 -29.59 -29.06 -34.70
CA VAL A 271 -28.31 -28.95 -33.98
C VAL A 271 -27.57 -27.69 -34.40
N GLU A 272 -27.64 -27.32 -35.67
CA GLU A 272 -27.02 -26.11 -36.18
C GLU A 272 -27.70 -24.84 -35.63
N ASP A 273 -29.02 -24.83 -35.52
CA ASP A 273 -29.81 -23.75 -34.90
C ASP A 273 -29.56 -23.60 -33.40
N LEU A 274 -29.30 -24.70 -32.68
CA LEU A 274 -28.83 -24.67 -31.30
C LEU A 274 -27.45 -23.98 -31.17
N GLY A 275 -26.62 -24.08 -32.20
CA GLY A 275 -25.29 -23.45 -32.23
C GLY A 275 -25.27 -22.02 -32.79
N ARG A 276 -26.25 -21.62 -33.61
CA ARG A 276 -26.23 -20.34 -34.35
C ARG A 276 -26.81 -19.15 -33.61
N ALA A 277 -27.79 -19.34 -32.73
CA ALA A 277 -28.55 -18.21 -32.22
C ALA A 277 -27.93 -17.56 -30.97
N ASP A 278 -27.55 -16.28 -31.11
CA ASP A 278 -27.63 -15.32 -30.02
C ASP A 278 -29.08 -15.35 -29.50
N ASN A 279 -29.31 -15.84 -28.27
CA ASN A 279 -30.62 -16.11 -27.65
C ASN A 279 -31.44 -17.33 -28.15
N ASN A 280 -30.83 -18.50 -28.35
CA ASN A 280 -31.65 -19.74 -28.40
C ASN A 280 -32.34 -19.99 -27.03
N PRO A 281 -33.68 -19.96 -26.94
CA PRO A 281 -34.40 -20.09 -25.67
C PRO A 281 -34.24 -21.50 -25.06
N VAL A 282 -33.95 -22.51 -25.87
CA VAL A 282 -33.71 -23.89 -25.39
C VAL A 282 -32.36 -23.97 -24.69
N VAL A 283 -31.29 -23.45 -25.31
CA VAL A 283 -29.95 -23.40 -24.71
C VAL A 283 -29.96 -22.54 -23.45
N GLY A 284 -30.64 -21.40 -23.48
CA GLY A 284 -30.82 -20.54 -22.31
C GLY A 284 -31.50 -21.28 -21.16
N ARG A 285 -32.58 -22.02 -21.42
CA ARG A 285 -33.29 -22.80 -20.41
C ARG A 285 -32.46 -23.97 -19.87
N VAL A 286 -31.74 -24.68 -20.73
CA VAL A 286 -30.84 -25.76 -20.29
C VAL A 286 -29.73 -25.19 -19.41
N ALA A 287 -29.09 -24.09 -19.82
CA ALA A 287 -28.09 -23.40 -19.01
C ALA A 287 -28.65 -22.91 -17.66
N GLU A 288 -29.88 -22.38 -17.67
CA GLU A 288 -30.56 -21.95 -16.45
C GLU A 288 -30.82 -23.10 -15.48
N ILE A 289 -31.35 -24.22 -15.97
CA ILE A 289 -31.58 -25.44 -15.18
C ILE A 289 -30.25 -25.97 -14.63
N SER A 290 -29.21 -26.04 -15.47
CA SER A 290 -27.89 -26.51 -15.04
C SER A 290 -27.26 -25.62 -13.96
N VAL A 291 -27.30 -24.30 -14.13
CA VAL A 291 -26.78 -23.35 -13.13
C VAL A 291 -27.60 -23.44 -11.84
N ASN A 292 -28.92 -23.56 -11.92
CA ASN A 292 -29.77 -23.73 -10.73
C ASN A 292 -29.48 -25.02 -9.99
N ALA A 293 -29.34 -26.14 -10.69
CA ALA A 293 -29.01 -27.42 -10.09
C ALA A 293 -27.69 -27.33 -9.31
N VAL A 294 -26.67 -26.65 -9.85
CA VAL A 294 -25.39 -26.45 -9.15
C VAL A 294 -25.54 -25.54 -7.94
N LEU A 295 -26.29 -24.44 -8.04
CA LEU A 295 -26.45 -23.47 -6.94
C LEU A 295 -27.37 -23.97 -5.80
N GLN A 296 -28.36 -24.81 -6.12
CA GLN A 296 -29.38 -25.27 -5.16
C GLN A 296 -29.10 -26.69 -4.67
N ASP A 297 -28.89 -27.65 -5.58
CA ASP A 297 -28.71 -29.07 -5.23
C ASP A 297 -27.23 -29.42 -4.99
N GLY A 298 -26.30 -28.78 -5.70
CA GLY A 298 -24.85 -28.96 -5.57
C GLY A 298 -24.19 -28.07 -4.51
N ARG A 299 -24.96 -27.54 -3.56
CA ARG A 299 -24.53 -26.47 -2.66
C ARG A 299 -23.36 -26.86 -1.76
N GLU A 300 -23.36 -28.08 -1.22
CA GLU A 300 -22.28 -28.56 -0.33
C GLU A 300 -20.93 -28.71 -1.07
N ASP A 301 -20.96 -29.29 -2.27
CA ASP A 301 -19.76 -29.42 -3.11
C ASP A 301 -19.23 -28.05 -3.53
N LEU A 302 -20.12 -27.12 -3.88
CA LEU A 302 -19.78 -25.76 -4.27
C LEU A 302 -19.25 -24.95 -3.08
N GLU A 303 -19.82 -25.10 -1.89
CA GLU A 303 -19.34 -24.50 -0.65
C GLU A 303 -17.94 -25.03 -0.29
N THR A 304 -17.69 -26.33 -0.50
CA THR A 304 -16.35 -26.93 -0.30
C THR A 304 -15.33 -26.37 -1.28
N ALA A 305 -15.64 -26.38 -2.58
CA ALA A 305 -14.76 -25.81 -3.62
C ALA A 305 -14.56 -24.30 -3.44
N GLY A 306 -15.60 -23.58 -3.03
CA GLY A 306 -15.53 -22.15 -2.72
C GLY A 306 -14.63 -21.87 -1.52
N ARG A 307 -14.69 -22.71 -0.48
CA ARG A 307 -13.81 -22.64 0.69
C ARG A 307 -12.34 -22.79 0.29
N GLU A 308 -12.02 -23.85 -0.46
CA GLU A 308 -10.66 -24.10 -0.95
C GLU A 308 -10.15 -22.94 -1.81
N ALA A 309 -10.98 -22.43 -2.73
CA ALA A 309 -10.61 -21.30 -3.59
C ALA A 309 -10.33 -20.01 -2.79
N VAL A 310 -11.10 -19.73 -1.74
CA VAL A 310 -10.85 -18.58 -0.86
C VAL A 310 -9.57 -18.77 -0.06
N ILE A 311 -9.33 -19.97 0.49
CA ILE A 311 -8.11 -20.31 1.22
C ILE A 311 -6.88 -20.13 0.32
N GLU A 312 -6.92 -20.62 -0.92
CA GLU A 312 -5.84 -20.49 -1.89
C GLU A 312 -5.61 -19.02 -2.28
N ALA A 313 -6.69 -18.25 -2.51
CA ALA A 313 -6.59 -16.82 -2.78
C ALA A 313 -5.95 -16.05 -1.61
N LEU A 314 -6.31 -16.39 -0.37
CA LEU A 314 -5.68 -15.80 0.83
C LEU A 314 -4.19 -16.16 0.90
N GLU A 315 -3.79 -17.38 0.52
CA GLU A 315 -2.38 -17.77 0.48
C GLU A 315 -1.59 -16.94 -0.53
N LEU A 316 -2.12 -16.79 -1.75
CA LEU A 316 -1.50 -15.95 -2.79
C LEU A 316 -1.33 -14.49 -2.33
N VAL A 317 -2.32 -13.94 -1.61
CA VAL A 317 -2.22 -12.58 -1.05
C VAL A 317 -1.16 -12.52 0.06
N LYS A 318 -1.10 -13.51 0.96
CA LYS A 318 -0.06 -13.58 2.02
C LYS A 318 1.34 -13.65 1.41
N GLU A 319 1.54 -14.40 0.34
CA GLU A 319 2.82 -14.47 -0.38
C GLU A 319 3.22 -13.09 -0.93
N GLN A 320 2.28 -12.37 -1.56
CA GLN A 320 2.54 -11.04 -2.09
C GLN A 320 2.88 -10.01 -0.98
N VAL A 321 2.22 -10.08 0.17
CA VAL A 321 2.48 -9.18 1.32
C VAL A 321 3.85 -9.46 1.97
N LYS A 322 4.36 -10.69 1.89
CA LYS A 322 5.70 -11.04 2.40
C LYS A 322 6.83 -10.42 1.56
N VAL A 323 6.54 -9.92 0.35
CA VAL A 323 7.54 -9.24 -0.48
C VAL A 323 7.93 -7.91 0.18
N GLN A 324 9.18 -7.84 0.64
CA GLN A 324 9.72 -6.68 1.37
C GLN A 324 9.92 -5.50 0.39
N GLN A 325 9.04 -4.50 0.45
CA GLN A 325 9.06 -3.37 -0.48
C GLN A 325 10.27 -2.48 -0.27
N TRP A 326 10.76 -2.35 0.97
CA TRP A 326 11.99 -1.61 1.24
C TRP A 326 13.23 -2.21 0.54
N LYS A 327 13.32 -3.54 0.40
CA LYS A 327 14.41 -4.18 -0.35
C LYS A 327 14.34 -3.90 -1.85
N GLN A 328 13.14 -3.74 -2.39
CA GLN A 328 12.97 -3.35 -3.80
C GLN A 328 13.41 -1.91 -4.01
N ARG A 329 12.97 -0.99 -3.15
CA ARG A 329 13.40 0.42 -3.22
C ARG A 329 14.91 0.60 -3.08
N GLU A 330 15.57 -0.14 -2.18
CA GLU A 330 17.03 -0.11 -2.07
C GLU A 330 17.73 -0.66 -3.32
N ARG A 331 17.17 -1.70 -3.95
CA ARG A 331 17.71 -2.23 -5.21
C ARG A 331 17.54 -1.25 -6.36
N GLU A 332 16.37 -0.62 -6.47
CA GLU A 332 16.10 0.41 -7.48
C GLU A 332 17.05 1.60 -7.33
N GLN A 333 17.23 2.12 -6.10
CA GLN A 333 18.17 3.20 -5.82
C GLN A 333 19.62 2.80 -6.14
N ALA A 334 20.03 1.57 -5.81
CA ALA A 334 21.37 1.07 -6.12
C ALA A 334 21.58 0.92 -7.64
N LEU A 335 20.54 0.52 -8.39
CA LEU A 335 20.57 0.43 -9.85
C LEU A 335 20.66 1.82 -10.47
N GLU A 336 19.86 2.79 -10.01
CA GLU A 336 19.93 4.19 -10.45
C GLU A 336 21.30 4.81 -10.18
N GLU A 337 21.88 4.57 -8.99
CA GLU A 337 23.24 5.04 -8.68
C GLU A 337 24.29 4.41 -9.60
N THR A 338 24.14 3.12 -9.91
CA THR A 338 25.05 2.40 -10.81
C THR A 338 24.92 2.92 -12.25
N GLU A 339 23.70 3.12 -12.75
CA GLU A 339 23.44 3.69 -14.08
C GLU A 339 23.98 5.12 -14.21
N VAL A 340 23.85 5.94 -13.16
CA VAL A 340 24.43 7.29 -13.12
C VAL A 340 25.95 7.26 -13.15
N LEU A 341 26.58 6.28 -12.47
CA LEU A 341 28.02 6.09 -12.47
C LEU A 341 28.53 5.56 -13.82
N GLU A 342 27.84 4.62 -14.44
CA GLU A 342 28.14 4.10 -15.78
C GLU A 342 27.94 5.17 -16.86
N GLY A 343 26.86 5.95 -16.80
CA GLY A 343 26.63 7.09 -17.68
C GLY A 343 27.70 8.18 -17.56
N ARG A 344 28.18 8.44 -16.34
CA ARG A 344 29.32 9.36 -16.11
C ARG A 344 30.65 8.79 -16.61
N ALA A 345 30.86 7.47 -16.53
CA ALA A 345 32.05 6.81 -17.06
C ALA A 345 32.06 6.87 -18.60
N ALA A 346 30.92 6.59 -19.25
CA ALA A 346 30.76 6.68 -20.70
C ALA A 346 31.02 8.11 -21.24
N TYR A 347 30.58 9.15 -20.52
CA TYR A 347 30.88 10.54 -20.88
C TYR A 347 32.37 10.90 -20.74
N ARG A 348 33.10 10.25 -19.83
CA ARG A 348 34.53 10.48 -19.60
C ARG A 348 35.41 9.83 -20.68
N GLU A 349 34.93 8.76 -21.31
CA GLU A 349 35.66 7.99 -22.33
C GLU A 349 35.35 8.42 -23.78
N ALA A 350 34.35 9.28 -23.99
CA ALA A 350 34.04 9.84 -25.30
C ALA A 350 35.17 10.79 -25.77
N PRO A 351 35.79 10.56 -26.95
CA PRO A 351 36.77 11.49 -27.52
C PRO A 351 36.13 12.87 -27.75
N PRO A 352 36.84 13.98 -27.49
CA PRO A 352 36.28 15.30 -27.74
C PRO A 352 35.96 15.44 -29.23
N GLU A 353 34.68 15.51 -29.57
CA GLU A 353 34.25 15.94 -30.90
C GLU A 353 34.87 17.31 -31.15
N ARG A 354 35.60 17.41 -32.27
CA ARG A 354 36.09 18.68 -32.79
C ARG A 354 34.88 19.57 -33.02
N VAL A 355 34.69 20.53 -32.12
CA VAL A 355 33.84 21.70 -32.35
C VAL A 355 34.42 22.40 -33.57
N ALA A 356 33.84 22.13 -34.74
CA ALA A 356 34.19 22.79 -35.98
C ALA A 356 33.70 24.23 -35.89
N ASP A 357 34.64 25.16 -36.06
CA ASP A 357 34.41 26.58 -36.25
C ASP A 357 33.34 26.82 -37.32
N ALA A 358 32.19 27.33 -36.91
CA ALA A 358 31.27 28.03 -37.79
C ALA A 358 30.74 29.25 -37.02
N ALA A 359 31.52 30.34 -37.11
CA ALA A 359 31.07 31.67 -36.72
C ALA A 359 29.87 32.08 -37.61
N PRO A 360 28.80 32.68 -37.06
CA PRO A 360 27.77 33.29 -37.89
C PRO A 360 28.25 34.67 -38.35
N GLU A 361 28.29 34.88 -39.67
CA GLU A 361 28.55 36.19 -40.28
C GLU A 361 27.46 37.20 -39.89
N GLU A 362 27.89 38.35 -39.35
CA GLU A 362 27.06 39.55 -39.20
C GLU A 362 26.90 40.23 -40.57
N GLY A 363 25.66 40.49 -40.99
CA GLY A 363 25.41 41.13 -42.29
C GLY A 363 23.96 41.52 -42.58
N ASN A 364 23.42 42.46 -41.80
CA ASN A 364 22.53 43.55 -42.22
C ASN A 364 21.18 43.26 -42.95
N ALA A 365 20.05 43.43 -42.25
CA ALA A 365 18.89 44.20 -42.72
C ALA A 365 17.92 44.48 -41.54
N ALA A 366 17.69 45.75 -41.25
CA ALA A 366 16.60 46.27 -40.42
C ALA A 366 15.56 46.98 -41.33
N PRO A 367 14.47 47.54 -40.80
CA PRO A 367 13.41 46.96 -39.96
C PRO A 367 12.01 47.23 -40.56
N GLU A 368 10.95 46.54 -40.12
CA GLU A 368 9.58 47.02 -40.35
C GLU A 368 8.81 47.11 -39.02
N GLU A 369 8.14 48.24 -38.88
CA GLU A 369 7.56 48.83 -37.67
C GLU A 369 6.26 48.15 -37.22
N ALA A 370 6.17 47.91 -35.90
CA ALA A 370 5.08 48.28 -34.98
C ALA A 370 3.62 47.79 -35.23
N PRO A 371 2.67 47.97 -34.27
CA PRO A 371 2.80 48.37 -32.88
C PRO A 371 2.11 47.42 -31.87
N SER A 372 2.44 47.68 -30.60
CA SER A 372 1.76 47.22 -29.39
C SER A 372 0.53 48.10 -29.06
N SER A 373 -0.54 47.50 -28.54
CA SER A 373 -1.69 48.15 -27.84
C SER A 373 -2.51 47.03 -27.18
N ASN A 374 -2.38 46.72 -25.89
CA ASN A 374 -2.88 47.41 -24.69
C ASN A 374 -4.42 47.37 -24.49
N GLY A 375 -4.83 46.95 -23.28
CA GLY A 375 -6.18 47.05 -22.71
C GLY A 375 -7.17 45.98 -23.21
N GLN A 376 -8.11 45.43 -22.45
CA GLN A 376 -8.61 45.66 -21.09
C GLN A 376 -9.67 44.55 -20.82
N SER A 377 -9.92 44.25 -19.53
CA SER A 377 -11.21 43.83 -18.91
C SER A 377 -12.33 43.27 -19.82
N GLU A 378 -12.99 42.13 -19.54
CA GLU A 378 -13.95 41.95 -18.44
C GLU A 378 -14.51 40.50 -18.45
N THR A 379 -14.86 40.02 -17.25
CA THR A 379 -15.93 39.07 -16.87
C THR A 379 -16.79 38.41 -17.96
N ASP A 380 -16.97 37.07 -17.91
CA ASP A 380 -18.17 36.43 -17.33
C ASP A 380 -18.07 34.90 -17.38
N ALA A 381 -18.62 34.23 -16.37
CA ALA A 381 -18.94 32.79 -16.36
C ALA A 381 -20.36 32.59 -16.96
N PRO A 382 -21.00 31.39 -16.96
CA PRO A 382 -20.53 30.00 -16.82
C PRO A 382 -21.10 29.06 -17.91
N ALA A 383 -20.92 27.75 -17.68
CA ALA A 383 -21.72 26.60 -18.15
C ALA A 383 -21.28 25.88 -19.43
N ARG A 384 -20.66 24.70 -19.23
CA ARG A 384 -21.31 23.40 -19.46
C ARG A 384 -20.63 22.29 -18.68
#